data_AF-A0A7U2MH42-F1
#
_entry.id   AF-A0A7U2MH42-F1
#
_cell.length_a   1.000
_cell.length_b   1.000
_cell.length_c   1.000
_cell.angle_alpha   90.00
_cell.angle_beta   90.00
_cell.angle_gamma   90.00
#
_symmetry.space_group_name_H-M   'P 1'
#
loop_
_entity.id
_entity.type
_entity.pdbx_description
1 polymer ?
#
loop_
_entity_poly.entity_id
_entity_poly.type
_entity_poly.pdbx_seq_one_letter_code
_entity_poly.pdbx_strand_id
1 'polypeptide(L)'
;MTGPPPNPTAGVLSLAKPIRTNNITCRLSFNRRYPSVCYYLHKTKKLPVYFVIIAVPKQIYSLLTGFGQQGRPFVFTIRSPAIHSAAFSTQRRRPSKYHSAPFPVLRIDDQQHREMRIATLQFAPILGDVEGNIRRANELLQNGKVLGGVGIGVDVLKPEILILPELALTGYNFPSLEAIKPYLESAGKGPSATWARDTARRYQCKVCVGYPEVEEAGTSQADGSNSQQETYYNSLLVVDENGEVLHNYRKTFLYYTDETWAAEGDVKRGFRELTLRNSQEQNSPSTNVATSFGICMDINPYKFQTPFTAWEFANRVLDSKSQLVVISMAWLTSLGREELDALAGEPEMDTFNYWIQRFWPLIKKRLRHEVNLDGDDAESGKKTVIVFANRAGEEPGPEGTNPVLYAGTSAIIAVTQRPRRPSADGETSAADKGSGNGSDEDESGDKDASPFDVKILCWDMMAATAEGICFADTTMDPKMVFGLVKASR
;
A
#
# COMPACT_ATOMS: atom_id res chain seq x y z
N MET A 1 -62.58 -18.99 -33.39
CA MET A 1 -61.61 -19.56 -32.43
C MET A 1 -60.25 -19.03 -32.78
N THR A 2 -59.67 -18.18 -31.93
CA THR A 2 -58.23 -18.00 -31.66
C THR A 2 -58.09 -16.69 -30.88
N GLY A 3 -57.88 -16.81 -29.57
CA GLY A 3 -57.63 -15.69 -28.67
C GLY A 3 -56.21 -15.12 -28.80
N PRO A 4 -55.92 -14.01 -28.11
CA PRO A 4 -54.62 -13.35 -28.19
C PRO A 4 -53.51 -14.19 -27.52
N PRO A 5 -52.26 -14.08 -27.99
CA PRO A 5 -51.12 -14.75 -27.38
C PRO A 5 -50.76 -14.13 -26.01
N PRO A 6 -50.14 -14.91 -25.11
CA PRO A 6 -49.96 -14.55 -23.70
C PRO A 6 -48.82 -13.55 -23.46
N ASN A 7 -49.00 -12.74 -22.41
CA ASN A 7 -47.97 -11.91 -21.78
C ASN A 7 -46.70 -12.72 -21.49
N PRO A 8 -45.49 -12.21 -21.83
CA PRO A 8 -44.27 -12.75 -21.27
C PRO A 8 -44.23 -12.41 -19.77
N THR A 9 -44.31 -13.48 -19.00
CA THR A 9 -44.19 -13.56 -17.55
C THR A 9 -42.99 -12.77 -17.05
N ALA A 10 -43.18 -12.05 -15.96
CA ALA A 10 -42.12 -11.49 -15.13
C ALA A 10 -41.09 -12.60 -14.82
N GLY A 11 -39.94 -12.54 -15.48
CA GLY A 11 -38.77 -13.30 -15.12
C GLY A 11 -38.24 -12.74 -13.81
N VAL A 12 -38.61 -13.39 -12.70
CA VAL A 12 -37.90 -13.24 -11.43
C VAL A 12 -36.46 -13.63 -11.73
N LEU A 13 -35.57 -12.63 -11.85
CA LEU A 13 -34.13 -12.83 -11.77
C LEU A 13 -33.89 -13.47 -10.41
N SER A 14 -33.68 -14.79 -10.43
CA SER A 14 -33.24 -15.58 -9.30
C SER A 14 -31.98 -14.93 -8.76
N LEU A 15 -32.12 -14.24 -7.63
CA LEU A 15 -31.04 -13.80 -6.75
C LEU A 15 -29.98 -14.90 -6.71
N ALA A 16 -28.78 -14.58 -7.18
CA ALA A 16 -27.63 -15.41 -6.96
C ALA A 16 -27.51 -15.63 -5.45
N LYS A 17 -27.76 -16.87 -5.02
CA LYS A 17 -27.55 -17.27 -3.62
C LYS A 17 -26.13 -16.87 -3.23
N PRO A 18 -25.91 -16.33 -2.02
CA PRO A 18 -24.56 -16.03 -1.55
C PRO A 18 -23.74 -17.31 -1.66
N ILE A 19 -22.72 -17.29 -2.50
CA ILE A 19 -21.76 -18.38 -2.62
C ILE A 19 -21.04 -18.42 -1.26
N ARG A 20 -21.49 -19.32 -0.39
CA ARG A 20 -20.69 -19.79 0.74
C ARG A 20 -19.39 -20.30 0.16
N THR A 21 -18.31 -19.56 0.38
CA THR A 21 -16.93 -20.01 0.18
C THR A 21 -16.69 -21.17 1.12
N ASN A 22 -16.93 -22.39 0.63
CA ASN A 22 -16.74 -23.60 1.41
C ASN A 22 -15.26 -23.78 1.74
N ASN A 23 -14.99 -23.87 3.05
CA ASN A 23 -13.77 -24.30 3.72
C ASN A 23 -12.55 -23.35 3.67
N ILE A 24 -12.73 -22.12 4.17
CA ILE A 24 -11.65 -21.38 4.83
C ILE A 24 -11.81 -21.62 6.33
N THR A 25 -10.88 -22.35 6.94
CA THR A 25 -10.80 -22.43 8.40
C THR A 25 -9.62 -21.57 8.85
N CYS A 26 -9.89 -20.29 9.12
CA CYS A 26 -8.96 -19.45 9.86
C CYS A 26 -9.00 -19.86 11.34
N ARG A 27 -7.84 -20.22 11.90
CA ARG A 27 -7.70 -20.40 13.35
C ARG A 27 -6.74 -19.32 13.85
N LEU A 28 -7.29 -18.33 14.55
CA LEU A 28 -6.52 -17.47 15.44
C LEU A 28 -6.05 -18.30 16.63
N SER A 29 -4.74 -18.40 16.81
CA SER A 29 -4.15 -18.97 18.02
C SER A 29 -3.52 -17.84 18.83
N PHE A 30 -4.26 -17.31 19.80
CA PHE A 30 -3.69 -16.41 20.79
C PHE A 30 -2.79 -17.18 21.75
N ASN A 31 -1.51 -16.80 21.82
CA ASN A 31 -0.67 -17.24 22.92
C ASN A 31 -1.10 -16.49 24.19
N ARG A 32 -1.79 -17.17 25.12
CA ARG A 32 -2.26 -16.61 26.40
C ARG A 32 -1.13 -15.98 27.27
N ARG A 33 0.15 -16.19 26.92
CA ARG A 33 1.30 -15.57 27.59
C ARG A 33 1.84 -14.30 26.93
N TYR A 34 1.53 -14.03 25.66
CA TYR A 34 2.04 -12.87 24.92
C TYR A 34 0.96 -12.37 23.92
N PRO A 35 0.12 -11.38 24.31
CA PRO A 35 -0.98 -10.92 23.47
C PRO A 35 -0.55 -10.14 22.21
N SER A 36 0.74 -9.84 22.03
CA SER A 36 1.27 -8.99 20.93
C SER A 36 1.77 -9.77 19.70
N VAL A 37 1.58 -11.10 19.65
CA VAL A 37 2.09 -11.95 18.56
C VAL A 37 0.93 -12.74 17.94
N CYS A 38 0.54 -12.37 16.72
CA CYS A 38 -0.47 -13.07 15.94
C CYS A 38 0.17 -14.02 14.90
N TYR A 39 -0.42 -15.20 14.72
CA TYR A 39 -0.04 -16.16 13.69
C TYR A 39 -1.23 -16.43 12.77
N TYR A 40 -1.00 -16.45 11.46
CA TYR A 40 -2.01 -16.74 10.45
C TYR A 40 -1.72 -18.05 9.72
N LEU A 41 -2.77 -18.87 9.55
CA LEU A 41 -2.72 -20.17 8.89
C LEU A 41 -3.57 -20.13 7.62
N HIS A 42 -2.95 -20.29 6.45
CA HIS A 42 -3.64 -20.56 5.20
C HIS A 42 -3.46 -22.03 4.81
N LYS A 43 -4.57 -22.74 4.54
CA LYS A 43 -4.55 -24.15 4.14
C LYS A 43 -5.24 -24.31 2.79
N THR A 44 -4.46 -24.48 1.72
CA THR A 44 -4.94 -24.94 0.42
C THR A 44 -4.25 -26.25 0.06
N LYS A 45 -5.01 -27.22 -0.48
CA LYS A 45 -4.57 -28.62 -0.68
C LYS A 45 -3.43 -28.81 -1.71
N LYS A 46 -2.84 -27.76 -2.28
CA LYS A 46 -1.87 -27.87 -3.41
C LYS A 46 -0.66 -26.91 -3.37
N LEU A 47 -0.40 -26.18 -2.28
CA LEU A 47 0.76 -25.29 -2.20
C LEU A 47 1.58 -25.54 -0.91
N PRO A 48 2.92 -25.38 -0.95
CA PRO A 48 3.73 -25.31 0.25
C PRO A 48 3.30 -24.11 1.09
N VAL A 49 3.08 -24.36 2.38
CA VAL A 49 2.69 -23.36 3.38
C VAL A 49 3.78 -22.30 3.49
N TYR A 50 3.42 -21.02 3.39
CA TYR A 50 4.29 -19.91 3.76
C TYR A 50 3.58 -19.07 4.83
N PHE A 51 4.31 -18.71 5.89
CA PHE A 51 3.85 -17.78 6.92
C PHE A 51 4.36 -16.37 6.59
N VAL A 52 3.48 -15.39 6.73
CA VAL A 52 3.80 -13.97 6.97
C VAL A 52 2.79 -13.59 8.08
N ILE A 53 3.12 -13.04 9.24
CA ILE A 53 3.92 -11.89 9.61
C ILE A 53 4.31 -12.07 11.09
N ILE A 54 5.55 -11.81 11.50
CA ILE A 54 5.84 -11.48 12.90
C ILE A 54 5.97 -9.95 12.97
N ALA A 55 4.98 -9.29 13.57
CA ALA A 55 5.13 -7.90 13.99
C ALA A 55 5.96 -7.90 15.29
N VAL A 56 7.18 -7.37 15.24
CA VAL A 56 8.00 -7.17 16.44
C VAL A 56 8.24 -5.67 16.60
N PRO A 57 7.79 -5.03 17.70
CA PRO A 57 8.22 -3.69 18.04
C PRO A 57 9.76 -3.64 18.10
N LYS A 58 10.40 -2.65 17.45
CA LYS A 58 11.87 -2.59 17.30
C LYS A 58 12.65 -2.75 18.62
N GLN A 59 12.08 -2.28 19.74
CA GLN A 59 12.63 -2.39 21.10
C GLN A 59 12.87 -3.85 21.55
N ILE A 60 12.09 -4.80 21.00
CA ILE A 60 12.22 -6.24 21.28
C ILE A 60 13.18 -6.90 20.27
N TYR A 61 13.24 -6.39 19.04
CA TYR A 61 14.09 -6.94 17.98
C TYR A 61 15.60 -6.79 18.27
N SER A 62 16.04 -5.66 18.83
CA SER A 62 17.46 -5.44 19.18
C SER A 62 17.98 -6.40 20.26
N LEU A 63 17.10 -6.88 21.14
CA LEU A 63 17.41 -7.92 22.13
C LEU A 63 17.54 -9.31 21.51
N LEU A 64 16.78 -9.60 20.44
CA LEU A 64 16.79 -10.89 19.75
C LEU A 64 18.02 -11.09 18.87
N THR A 65 18.63 -10.02 18.37
CA THR A 65 19.82 -10.08 17.50
C THR A 65 21.15 -9.98 18.24
N GLY A 66 21.13 -9.79 19.57
CA GLY A 66 22.33 -9.55 20.39
C GLY A 66 23.03 -10.80 20.95
N PHE A 67 22.45 -12.00 20.85
CA PHE A 67 23.03 -13.23 21.40
C PHE A 67 23.08 -14.33 20.35
N GLY A 68 24.05 -14.23 19.45
CA GLY A 68 24.42 -15.31 18.55
C GLY A 68 25.73 -15.95 19.01
N GLN A 69 25.68 -16.94 19.90
CA GLN A 69 26.67 -18.02 19.94
C GLN A 69 26.05 -19.31 20.51
N GLN A 70 26.33 -20.41 19.80
CA GLN A 70 26.09 -21.82 20.10
C GLN A 70 24.70 -22.38 19.76
N GLY A 71 24.70 -23.14 18.66
CA GLY A 71 23.57 -23.89 18.15
C GLY A 71 23.10 -24.98 19.11
N ARG A 72 21.81 -24.90 19.46
CA ARG A 72 20.86 -25.97 19.80
C ARG A 72 19.46 -25.32 19.80
N PRO A 73 18.37 -26.04 19.46
CA PRO A 73 17.03 -25.48 19.52
C PRO A 73 16.66 -25.27 20.99
N PHE A 74 16.63 -24.01 21.46
CA PHE A 74 16.23 -23.67 22.81
C PHE A 74 14.77 -23.23 22.86
N VAL A 75 13.95 -23.98 23.59
CA VAL A 75 12.65 -23.55 24.12
C VAL A 75 12.93 -22.70 25.36
N PHE A 76 12.67 -21.39 25.31
CA PHE A 76 12.81 -20.55 26.50
C PHE A 76 11.55 -20.52 27.35
N THR A 77 11.70 -20.92 28.62
CA THR A 77 10.80 -20.56 29.73
C THR A 77 11.47 -19.42 30.50
N ILE A 78 10.86 -18.23 30.53
CA ILE A 78 11.36 -17.12 31.37
C ILE A 78 10.54 -17.09 32.66
N ARG A 79 11.19 -17.34 33.80
CA ARG A 79 10.72 -16.94 35.13
C ARG A 79 11.27 -15.54 35.40
N SER A 80 10.39 -14.65 35.87
CA SER A 80 10.74 -13.29 36.30
C SER A 80 11.75 -13.31 37.46
N PRO A 81 12.81 -12.51 37.45
CA PRO A 81 13.60 -12.24 38.65
C PRO A 81 13.20 -10.91 39.28
N ALA A 82 13.00 -10.99 40.58
CA ALA A 82 12.87 -9.87 41.50
C ALA A 82 14.12 -8.98 41.54
N ILE A 83 13.85 -7.75 41.96
CA ILE A 83 14.75 -6.66 42.36
C ILE A 83 15.96 -7.16 43.16
N HIS A 84 17.18 -6.73 42.80
CA HIS A 84 18.25 -6.36 43.75
C HIS A 84 19.35 -5.52 43.10
N SER A 85 19.84 -4.55 43.87
CA SER A 85 20.89 -3.57 43.57
C SER A 85 22.30 -4.17 43.44
N ALA A 86 23.17 -3.58 42.61
CA ALA A 86 24.62 -3.59 42.84
C ALA A 86 25.32 -2.43 42.11
N ALA A 87 26.40 -1.96 42.74
CA ALA A 87 27.05 -0.66 42.57
C ALA A 87 28.03 -0.56 41.38
N PHE A 88 28.26 0.69 40.95
CA PHE A 88 29.25 1.10 39.96
C PHE A 88 30.69 1.07 40.53
N SER A 89 31.62 0.55 39.74
CA SER A 89 33.07 0.77 39.90
C SER A 89 33.64 1.35 38.61
N THR A 90 34.14 2.57 38.70
CA THR A 90 34.82 3.30 37.62
C THR A 90 36.30 2.96 37.56
N GLN A 91 36.80 2.54 36.39
CA GLN A 91 38.23 2.63 36.08
C GLN A 91 38.46 3.26 34.70
N ARG A 92 39.07 4.45 34.75
CA ARG A 92 39.59 5.22 33.61
C ARG A 92 40.80 4.50 32.98
N ARG A 93 40.85 4.41 31.64
CA ARG A 93 42.09 4.17 30.88
C ARG A 93 42.37 5.36 29.95
N ARG A 94 43.64 5.79 29.93
CA ARG A 94 44.21 6.94 29.20
C ARG A 94 44.38 6.63 27.70
N PRO A 95 44.38 7.63 26.81
CA PRO A 95 44.66 7.44 25.38
C PRO A 95 46.17 7.52 25.08
N SER A 96 46.68 6.64 24.20
CA SER A 96 48.01 6.76 23.60
C SER A 96 47.95 7.49 22.26
N LYS A 97 48.97 8.32 22.03
CA LYS A 97 49.17 9.14 20.83
C LYS A 97 49.84 8.31 19.73
N TYR A 98 49.35 8.40 18.49
CA TYR A 98 50.15 8.14 17.29
C TYR A 98 49.89 9.21 16.23
N HIS A 99 50.99 9.60 15.56
CA HIS A 99 51.13 10.75 14.68
C HIS A 99 50.51 10.56 13.30
N SER A 100 50.15 11.70 12.73
CA SER A 100 49.61 11.97 11.39
C SER A 100 50.62 11.78 10.25
N ALA A 101 50.14 11.23 9.13
CA ALA A 101 50.67 11.49 7.78
C ALA A 101 49.47 11.76 6.82
N PRO A 102 49.58 12.68 5.85
CA PRO A 102 48.44 13.14 5.07
C PRO A 102 48.19 12.21 3.87
N PHE A 103 47.02 11.55 3.87
CA PHE A 103 46.52 10.82 2.70
C PHE A 103 45.78 11.80 1.76
N PRO A 104 45.90 11.62 0.43
CA PRO A 104 45.23 12.47 -0.53
C PRO A 104 43.72 12.34 -0.34
N VAL A 105 43.06 13.47 -0.12
CA VAL A 105 41.59 13.57 -0.07
C VAL A 105 41.09 13.31 -1.49
N LEU A 106 40.80 12.05 -1.79
CA LEU A 106 39.82 11.70 -2.82
C LEU A 106 38.50 12.30 -2.35
N ARG A 107 37.98 13.26 -3.11
CA ARG A 107 36.59 13.69 -2.99
C ARG A 107 35.73 12.46 -3.18
N ILE A 108 35.22 11.93 -2.08
CA ILE A 108 34.06 11.06 -2.08
C ILE A 108 32.93 11.99 -2.52
N ASP A 109 32.35 11.73 -3.69
CA ASP A 109 31.05 12.31 -4.02
C ASP A 109 30.12 11.92 -2.87
N ASP A 110 29.71 12.90 -2.06
CA ASP A 110 28.68 12.72 -1.04
C ASP A 110 27.42 12.22 -1.76
N GLN A 111 27.20 10.91 -1.80
CA GLN A 111 25.91 10.33 -2.18
C GLN A 111 24.92 10.75 -1.09
N GLN A 112 24.26 11.88 -1.33
CA GLN A 112 23.28 12.46 -0.43
C GLN A 112 22.11 11.49 -0.24
N HIS A 113 22.03 10.91 0.94
CA HIS A 113 20.80 10.30 1.43
C HIS A 113 19.75 11.39 1.49
N ARG A 114 18.69 11.24 0.70
CA ARG A 114 17.60 12.21 0.63
C ARG A 114 16.53 11.81 1.63
N GLU A 115 15.82 12.79 2.18
CA GLU A 115 14.62 12.54 2.96
C GLU A 115 13.40 12.46 2.05
N MET A 116 12.51 11.49 2.24
CA MET A 116 11.22 11.42 1.56
C MET A 116 10.08 11.40 2.58
N ARG A 117 9.18 12.39 2.46
CA ARG A 117 8.01 12.52 3.33
C ARG A 117 6.72 12.29 2.55
N ILE A 118 5.92 11.35 3.01
CA ILE A 118 4.71 10.87 2.33
C ILE A 118 3.56 10.92 3.32
N ALA A 119 2.42 11.45 2.89
CA ALA A 119 1.18 11.43 3.66
C ALA A 119 0.06 10.75 2.86
N THR A 120 -0.83 10.07 3.57
CA THR A 120 -2.14 9.70 3.06
C THR A 120 -3.24 10.06 4.04
N LEU A 121 -4.37 10.51 3.52
CA LEU A 121 -5.56 10.84 4.31
C LEU A 121 -6.49 9.63 4.34
N GLN A 122 -6.77 9.12 5.53
CA GLN A 122 -7.85 8.16 5.73
C GLN A 122 -9.04 8.89 6.35
N PHE A 123 -10.19 8.81 5.71
CA PHE A 123 -11.43 9.39 6.23
C PHE A 123 -12.63 8.63 5.70
N ALA A 124 -13.82 9.02 6.16
CA ALA A 124 -15.10 8.40 5.83
C ALA A 124 -15.97 9.37 5.01
N PRO A 125 -15.71 9.51 3.68
CA PRO A 125 -16.55 10.32 2.82
C PRO A 125 -18.01 9.89 2.89
N ILE A 126 -18.93 10.85 2.91
CA ILE A 126 -20.37 10.61 2.82
C ILE A 126 -20.77 10.65 1.35
N LEU A 127 -21.49 9.62 0.90
CA LEU A 127 -21.94 9.48 -0.48
C LEU A 127 -22.74 10.72 -0.92
N GLY A 128 -22.24 11.41 -1.95
CA GLY A 128 -22.84 12.59 -2.56
C GLY A 128 -22.65 13.93 -1.82
N ASP A 129 -22.13 13.94 -0.59
CA ASP A 129 -21.89 15.19 0.16
C ASP A 129 -20.52 15.80 -0.15
N VAL A 130 -20.33 16.28 -1.38
CA VAL A 130 -19.04 16.82 -1.86
C VAL A 130 -18.49 17.92 -0.96
N GLU A 131 -19.33 18.88 -0.61
CA GLU A 131 -18.93 20.02 0.23
C GLU A 131 -18.62 19.59 1.67
N GLY A 132 -19.39 18.66 2.25
CA GLY A 132 -19.10 18.09 3.56
C GLY A 132 -17.81 17.29 3.59
N ASN A 133 -17.57 16.48 2.56
CA ASN A 133 -16.34 15.71 2.43
C ASN A 133 -15.11 16.61 2.28
N ILE A 134 -15.21 17.70 1.51
CA ILE A 134 -14.16 18.72 1.41
C ILE A 134 -13.88 19.36 2.77
N ARG A 135 -14.93 19.76 3.52
CA ARG A 135 -14.76 20.33 4.87
C ARG A 135 -14.06 19.34 5.79
N ARG A 136 -14.52 18.08 5.81
CA ARG A 136 -13.95 17.03 6.67
C ARG A 136 -12.49 16.74 6.32
N ALA A 137 -12.17 16.63 5.04
CA ALA A 137 -10.80 16.46 4.58
C ALA A 137 -9.92 17.62 5.05
N ASN A 138 -10.37 18.87 4.86
CA ASN A 138 -9.62 20.06 5.28
C ASN A 138 -9.35 20.09 6.79
N GLU A 139 -10.35 19.75 7.62
CA GLU A 139 -10.19 19.64 9.07
C GLU A 139 -9.11 18.61 9.44
N LEU A 140 -9.21 17.40 8.87
CA LEU A 140 -8.26 16.32 9.14
C LEU A 140 -6.84 16.66 8.63
N LEU A 141 -6.69 17.41 7.54
CA LEU A 141 -5.37 17.85 7.09
C LEU A 141 -4.74 18.89 8.03
N GLN A 142 -5.52 19.60 8.84
CA GLN A 142 -5.01 20.58 9.80
C GLN A 142 -4.53 19.96 11.12
N ASN A 143 -5.12 18.84 11.57
CA ASN A 143 -4.83 18.27 12.89
C ASN A 143 -4.99 16.74 13.01
N GLY A 144 -5.16 16.02 11.90
CA GLY A 144 -5.53 14.60 11.87
C GLY A 144 -4.42 13.61 12.20
N LYS A 145 -3.18 14.07 12.48
CA LYS A 145 -2.13 13.20 13.02
C LYS A 145 -1.96 13.46 14.51
N VAL A 146 -2.20 12.46 15.35
CA VAL A 146 -1.96 12.59 16.80
C VAL A 146 -0.54 12.15 17.13
N LEU A 147 0.29 13.06 17.66
CA LEU A 147 1.61 12.76 18.24
C LEU A 147 1.66 13.31 19.67
N GLY A 148 1.93 12.45 20.65
CA GLY A 148 2.03 12.87 22.07
C GLY A 148 0.73 13.46 22.64
N GLY A 149 -0.43 13.09 22.09
CA GLY A 149 -1.74 13.64 22.48
C GLY A 149 -2.10 14.98 21.82
N VAL A 150 -1.22 15.53 20.98
CA VAL A 150 -1.46 16.76 20.21
C VAL A 150 -1.75 16.41 18.76
N GLY A 151 -2.82 16.99 18.20
CA GLY A 151 -3.13 16.89 16.77
C GLY A 151 -2.23 17.82 15.97
N ILE A 152 -1.53 17.27 14.98
CA ILE A 152 -0.69 18.00 14.03
C ILE A 152 -1.19 17.77 12.61
N GLY A 153 -1.01 18.78 11.77
CA GLY A 153 -1.45 18.77 10.38
C GLY A 153 -0.32 18.68 9.38
N VAL A 154 -0.72 18.72 8.11
CA VAL A 154 0.16 18.71 6.94
C VAL A 154 1.15 19.88 6.94
N ASP A 155 0.78 21.05 7.48
CA ASP A 155 1.69 22.20 7.62
C ASP A 155 2.95 21.89 8.47
N VAL A 156 2.81 21.00 9.45
CA VAL A 156 3.91 20.57 10.32
C VAL A 156 4.64 19.39 9.69
N LEU A 157 3.88 18.41 9.18
CA LEU A 157 4.43 17.20 8.58
C LEU A 157 5.21 17.48 7.29
N LYS A 158 4.77 18.46 6.50
CA LYS A 158 5.31 18.88 5.20
C LYS A 158 5.66 17.70 4.29
N PRO A 159 4.67 16.86 3.93
CA PRO A 159 4.89 15.78 2.96
C PRO A 159 5.24 16.36 1.60
N GLU A 160 5.99 15.62 0.80
CA GLU A 160 6.23 15.95 -0.61
C GLU A 160 5.07 15.49 -1.50
N ILE A 161 4.34 14.47 -1.05
CA ILE A 161 3.17 13.93 -1.73
C ILE A 161 2.08 13.55 -0.70
N LEU A 162 0.86 13.99 -0.96
CA LEU A 162 -0.35 13.68 -0.21
C LEU A 162 -1.29 12.85 -1.11
N ILE A 163 -1.66 11.67 -0.64
CA ILE A 163 -2.48 10.72 -1.41
C ILE A 163 -3.84 10.57 -0.73
N LEU A 164 -4.92 10.67 -1.51
CA LEU A 164 -6.28 10.49 -1.03
C LEU A 164 -6.88 9.16 -1.50
N PRO A 165 -7.95 8.69 -0.83
CA PRO A 165 -8.68 7.49 -1.22
C PRO A 165 -9.37 7.61 -2.58
N GLU A 166 -9.89 6.47 -3.03
CA GLU A 166 -10.68 6.37 -4.25
C GLU A 166 -12.00 7.13 -4.08
N LEU A 167 -12.37 7.94 -5.08
CA LEU A 167 -13.56 8.79 -5.06
C LEU A 167 -13.67 9.61 -3.75
N ALA A 168 -12.55 10.18 -3.32
CA ALA A 168 -12.37 10.72 -1.97
C ALA A 168 -13.40 11.77 -1.58
N LEU A 169 -13.83 12.62 -2.51
CA LEU A 169 -14.71 13.74 -2.19
C LEU A 169 -16.18 13.45 -2.51
N THR A 170 -16.49 12.35 -3.20
CA THR A 170 -17.86 12.02 -3.61
C THR A 170 -18.49 10.88 -2.81
N GLY A 171 -17.68 10.07 -2.13
CA GLY A 171 -18.10 8.72 -1.73
C GLY A 171 -18.09 7.76 -2.93
N TYR A 172 -18.35 6.47 -2.71
CA TYR A 172 -17.99 5.42 -3.67
C TYR A 172 -19.17 4.62 -4.21
N ASN A 173 -20.10 4.20 -3.35
CA ASN A 173 -21.10 3.18 -3.63
C ASN A 173 -22.31 3.70 -4.44
N PHE A 174 -22.03 4.33 -5.58
CA PHE A 174 -23.06 4.74 -6.53
C PHE A 174 -23.64 3.51 -7.26
N PRO A 175 -24.96 3.31 -7.25
CA PRO A 175 -25.59 2.10 -7.80
C PRO A 175 -25.75 2.11 -9.33
N SER A 176 -25.62 3.26 -9.98
CA SER A 176 -25.82 3.41 -11.42
C SER A 176 -25.16 4.67 -11.97
N LEU A 177 -25.10 4.75 -13.30
CA LEU A 177 -24.68 5.95 -14.01
C LEU A 177 -25.52 7.17 -13.63
N GLU A 178 -26.84 7.04 -13.53
CA GLU A 178 -27.74 8.15 -13.17
C GLU A 178 -27.43 8.70 -11.77
N ALA A 179 -27.08 7.81 -10.83
CA ALA A 179 -26.78 8.20 -9.46
C ALA A 179 -25.44 8.96 -9.35
N ILE A 180 -24.42 8.55 -10.13
CA ILE A 180 -23.11 9.21 -10.10
C ILE A 180 -23.03 10.43 -11.02
N LYS A 181 -23.90 10.54 -12.03
CA LYS A 181 -23.85 11.57 -13.07
C LYS A 181 -23.70 13.02 -12.54
N PRO A 182 -24.37 13.43 -11.45
CA PRO A 182 -24.23 14.78 -10.89
C PRO A 182 -22.82 15.11 -10.35
N TYR A 183 -22.00 14.10 -10.09
CA TYR A 183 -20.69 14.23 -9.45
C TYR A 183 -19.52 14.06 -10.42
N LEU A 184 -19.79 13.73 -11.70
CA LEU A 184 -18.77 13.55 -12.71
C LEU A 184 -18.05 14.88 -13.00
N GLU A 185 -16.72 14.81 -13.09
CA GLU A 185 -15.88 15.95 -13.40
C GLU A 185 -15.04 15.68 -14.66
N SER A 186 -14.85 16.67 -15.53
CA SER A 186 -13.82 16.54 -16.57
C SER A 186 -12.43 16.59 -15.94
N ALA A 187 -11.47 15.86 -16.50
CA ALA A 187 -10.09 15.87 -16.00
C ALA A 187 -9.52 17.29 -15.84
N GLY A 188 -9.01 17.58 -14.64
CA GLY A 188 -8.45 18.90 -14.29
C GLY A 188 -9.48 20.00 -14.00
N LYS A 189 -10.79 19.70 -14.03
CA LYS A 189 -11.89 20.61 -13.71
C LYS A 189 -12.74 20.04 -12.58
N GLY A 190 -13.67 20.84 -12.05
CA GLY A 190 -14.61 20.42 -11.01
C GLY A 190 -14.09 20.55 -9.57
N PRO A 191 -14.92 20.17 -8.58
CA PRO A 191 -14.61 20.26 -7.16
C PRO A 191 -13.31 19.54 -6.76
N SER A 192 -13.09 18.31 -7.21
CA SER A 192 -11.92 17.51 -6.85
C SER A 192 -10.63 18.10 -7.40
N ALA A 193 -10.63 18.51 -8.67
CA ALA A 193 -9.45 19.16 -9.26
C ALA A 193 -9.19 20.53 -8.63
N THR A 194 -10.22 21.28 -8.27
CA THR A 194 -10.06 22.59 -7.59
C THR A 194 -9.48 22.41 -6.20
N TRP A 195 -10.07 21.52 -5.41
CA TRP A 195 -9.59 21.20 -4.07
C TRP A 195 -8.13 20.70 -4.09
N ALA A 196 -7.76 19.82 -5.03
CA ALA A 196 -6.40 19.32 -5.14
C ALA A 196 -5.39 20.42 -5.48
N ARG A 197 -5.72 21.33 -6.41
CA ARG A 197 -4.86 22.47 -6.75
C ARG A 197 -4.65 23.42 -5.58
N ASP A 198 -5.71 23.75 -4.86
CA ASP A 198 -5.64 24.65 -3.72
C ASP A 198 -4.86 24.02 -2.56
N THR A 199 -5.07 22.72 -2.32
CA THR A 199 -4.36 21.93 -1.31
C THR A 199 -2.87 21.79 -1.65
N ALA A 200 -2.54 21.48 -2.90
CA ALA A 200 -1.17 21.33 -3.37
C ALA A 200 -0.38 22.64 -3.22
N ARG A 201 -0.98 23.77 -3.63
CA ARG A 201 -0.40 25.11 -3.45
C ARG A 201 -0.25 25.49 -1.99
N ARG A 202 -1.27 25.23 -1.17
CA ARG A 202 -1.25 25.58 0.25
C ARG A 202 -0.12 24.86 0.99
N TYR A 203 -0.01 23.56 0.79
CA TYR A 203 0.94 22.72 1.52
C TYR A 203 2.28 22.51 0.79
N GLN A 204 2.43 23.08 -0.42
CA GLN A 204 3.63 22.96 -1.26
C GLN A 204 4.04 21.49 -1.45
N CYS A 205 3.06 20.66 -1.84
CA CYS A 205 3.23 19.23 -2.04
C CYS A 205 2.42 18.76 -3.26
N LYS A 206 2.76 17.59 -3.80
CA LYS A 206 1.93 16.96 -4.82
C LYS A 206 0.69 16.35 -4.19
N VAL A 207 -0.44 16.38 -4.89
CA VAL A 207 -1.69 15.79 -4.41
C VAL A 207 -2.20 14.75 -5.40
N CYS A 208 -2.50 13.56 -4.92
CA CYS A 208 -3.22 12.52 -5.67
C CYS A 208 -4.66 12.43 -5.13
N VAL A 209 -5.67 12.67 -5.97
CA VAL A 209 -7.09 12.64 -5.57
C VAL A 209 -7.92 11.74 -6.49
N GLY A 210 -8.64 10.78 -5.90
CA GLY A 210 -9.58 9.91 -6.62
C GLY A 210 -10.90 10.63 -6.86
N TYR A 211 -11.45 10.54 -8.08
CA TYR A 211 -12.68 11.24 -8.48
C TYR A 211 -13.40 10.49 -9.63
N PRO A 212 -14.72 10.68 -9.80
CA PRO A 212 -15.44 10.16 -10.96
C PRO A 212 -15.27 11.11 -12.16
N GLU A 213 -14.74 10.59 -13.26
CA GLU A 213 -14.36 11.36 -14.46
C GLU A 213 -15.41 11.22 -15.57
N VAL A 214 -15.69 12.31 -16.29
CA VAL A 214 -16.32 12.30 -17.62
C VAL A 214 -15.36 12.79 -18.70
N GLU A 215 -15.21 11.99 -19.75
CA GLU A 215 -14.52 12.34 -20.99
C GLU A 215 -15.57 12.58 -22.08
N GLU A 216 -15.69 13.83 -22.53
CA GLU A 216 -16.50 14.18 -23.69
C GLU A 216 -15.78 13.70 -24.96
N ALA A 217 -16.43 12.89 -25.82
CA ALA A 217 -15.87 12.60 -27.14
C ALA A 217 -15.78 13.90 -27.96
N GLY A 218 -14.62 14.12 -28.59
CA GLY A 218 -14.46 15.18 -29.58
C GLY A 218 -15.51 15.02 -30.68
N THR A 219 -16.02 16.14 -31.21
CA THR A 219 -17.05 16.14 -32.25
C THR A 219 -16.60 15.37 -33.50
N SER A 220 -16.99 14.11 -33.63
CA SER A 220 -16.87 13.36 -34.88
C SER A 220 -17.92 13.89 -35.85
N GLN A 221 -17.54 14.82 -36.74
CA GLN A 221 -18.40 15.30 -37.84
C GLN A 221 -18.61 14.27 -38.97
N ALA A 222 -18.49 12.97 -38.69
CA ALA A 222 -18.49 11.95 -39.74
C ALA A 222 -19.88 11.42 -40.09
N ASP A 223 -20.83 11.39 -39.15
CA ASP A 223 -22.19 10.92 -39.40
C ASP A 223 -23.17 11.85 -38.69
N GLY A 224 -24.21 12.30 -39.39
CA GLY A 224 -25.22 13.29 -38.93
C GLY A 224 -26.06 12.89 -37.71
N SER A 225 -25.56 12.01 -36.85
CA SER A 225 -26.01 11.70 -35.50
C SER A 225 -25.23 12.58 -34.51
N ASN A 226 -25.85 13.68 -34.06
CA ASN A 226 -25.36 14.52 -32.96
C ASN A 226 -25.45 13.81 -31.59
N SER A 227 -24.86 12.62 -31.43
CA SER A 227 -24.62 12.03 -30.11
C SER A 227 -23.17 12.30 -29.71
N GLN A 228 -22.95 13.30 -28.86
CA GLN A 228 -21.70 13.41 -28.12
C GLN A 228 -21.63 12.18 -27.20
N GLN A 229 -20.76 11.24 -27.52
CA GLN A 229 -20.63 10.03 -26.72
C GLN A 229 -19.69 10.31 -25.54
N GLU A 230 -20.28 10.52 -24.36
CA GLU A 230 -19.54 10.64 -23.09
C GLU A 230 -19.02 9.26 -22.69
N THR A 231 -17.77 9.20 -22.20
CA THR A 231 -17.23 8.01 -21.53
C THR A 231 -16.83 8.36 -20.10
N TYR A 232 -17.16 7.49 -19.15
CA TYR A 232 -16.97 7.75 -17.74
C TYR A 232 -15.91 6.83 -17.14
N TYR A 233 -15.18 7.31 -16.15
CA TYR A 233 -14.08 6.56 -15.55
C TYR A 233 -13.98 6.78 -14.05
N ASN A 234 -13.50 5.78 -13.34
CA ASN A 234 -12.98 5.95 -11.99
C ASN A 234 -11.50 6.34 -12.10
N SER A 235 -11.16 7.53 -11.64
CA SER A 235 -9.89 8.17 -11.98
C SER A 235 -9.14 8.70 -10.76
N LEU A 236 -7.83 8.85 -10.92
CA LEU A 236 -6.90 9.41 -9.96
C LEU A 236 -6.12 10.54 -10.64
N LEU A 237 -6.39 11.77 -10.21
CA LEU A 237 -5.71 12.98 -10.68
C LEU A 237 -4.45 13.24 -9.85
N VAL A 238 -3.33 13.57 -10.48
CA VAL A 238 -2.10 13.99 -9.82
C VAL A 238 -1.82 15.45 -10.15
N VAL A 239 -1.71 16.27 -9.12
CA VAL A 239 -1.48 17.71 -9.21
C VAL A 239 -0.15 18.05 -8.54
N ASP A 240 0.64 18.92 -9.15
CA ASP A 240 1.90 19.41 -8.57
C ASP A 240 1.69 20.53 -7.55
N GLU A 241 2.77 20.88 -6.85
CA GLU A 241 2.83 21.96 -5.86
C GLU A 241 2.46 23.36 -6.40
N ASN A 242 2.46 23.56 -7.72
CA ASN A 242 2.03 24.79 -8.38
C ASN A 242 0.54 24.76 -8.77
N GLY A 243 -0.13 23.63 -8.59
CA GLY A 243 -1.50 23.40 -8.99
C GLY A 243 -1.67 23.02 -10.46
N GLU A 244 -0.62 22.49 -11.09
CA GLU A 244 -0.66 21.97 -12.46
C GLU A 244 -0.95 20.46 -12.46
N VAL A 245 -1.78 20.01 -13.39
CA VAL A 245 -2.09 18.58 -13.54
C VAL A 245 -0.92 17.87 -14.20
N LEU A 246 -0.31 16.93 -13.48
CA LEU A 246 0.81 16.12 -13.98
C LEU A 246 0.36 14.84 -14.67
N HIS A 247 -0.72 14.23 -14.16
CA HIS A 247 -1.17 12.92 -14.57
C HIS A 247 -2.65 12.70 -14.27
N ASN A 248 -3.31 11.87 -15.09
CA ASN A 248 -4.68 11.40 -14.85
C ASN A 248 -4.74 9.89 -15.16
N TYR A 249 -4.72 9.08 -14.11
CA TYR A 249 -4.82 7.63 -14.20
C TYR A 249 -6.28 7.20 -14.14
N ARG A 250 -6.68 6.21 -14.95
CA ARG A 250 -8.02 5.63 -14.97
C ARG A 250 -7.92 4.18 -14.51
N LYS A 251 -8.79 3.77 -13.59
CA LYS A 251 -8.85 2.42 -13.01
C LYS A 251 -8.92 1.39 -14.12
N THR A 252 -8.05 0.37 -14.06
CA THR A 252 -7.91 -0.59 -15.15
C THR A 252 -8.75 -1.84 -14.93
N PHE A 253 -8.88 -2.29 -13.68
CA PHE A 253 -9.75 -3.39 -13.29
C PHE A 253 -10.92 -2.85 -12.47
N LEU A 254 -12.13 -2.98 -13.01
CA LEU A 254 -13.34 -2.49 -12.36
C LEU A 254 -13.83 -3.47 -11.28
N TYR A 255 -14.37 -2.94 -10.19
CA TYR A 255 -15.20 -3.68 -9.27
C TYR A 255 -16.65 -3.62 -9.74
N TYR A 256 -17.51 -4.54 -9.27
CA TYR A 256 -18.90 -4.58 -9.74
C TYR A 256 -19.64 -3.24 -9.57
N THR A 257 -19.30 -2.45 -8.55
CA THR A 257 -19.85 -1.10 -8.35
C THR A 257 -19.47 -0.18 -9.50
N ASP A 258 -18.20 -0.18 -9.92
CA ASP A 258 -17.71 0.63 -11.04
C ASP A 258 -18.30 0.17 -12.38
N GLU A 259 -18.49 -1.15 -12.57
CA GLU A 259 -19.03 -1.72 -13.81
C GLU A 259 -20.43 -1.19 -14.17
N THR A 260 -21.16 -0.62 -13.20
CA THR A 260 -22.48 -0.02 -13.43
C THR A 260 -22.44 1.35 -14.12
N TRP A 261 -21.28 2.03 -14.13
CA TRP A 261 -21.19 3.41 -14.60
C TRP A 261 -19.88 3.77 -15.32
N ALA A 262 -18.78 3.05 -15.09
CA ALA A 262 -17.45 3.36 -15.61
C ALA A 262 -16.99 2.39 -16.70
N ALA A 263 -16.09 2.87 -17.55
CA ALA A 263 -15.28 2.05 -18.46
C ALA A 263 -13.89 1.77 -17.86
N GLU A 264 -13.23 0.71 -18.35
CA GLU A 264 -11.84 0.39 -18.00
C GLU A 264 -10.87 1.42 -18.63
N GLY A 265 -9.84 1.81 -17.88
CA GLY A 265 -8.75 2.65 -18.34
C GLY A 265 -7.67 1.90 -19.12
N ASP A 266 -6.77 2.66 -19.76
CA ASP A 266 -5.56 2.11 -20.39
C ASP A 266 -4.44 1.87 -19.35
N VAL A 267 -4.01 0.61 -19.25
CA VAL A 267 -2.92 0.16 -18.37
C VAL A 267 -1.61 0.93 -18.56
N LYS A 268 -1.36 1.47 -19.76
CA LYS A 268 -0.15 2.28 -20.05
C LYS A 268 -0.13 3.59 -19.29
N ARG A 269 -1.30 4.10 -18.86
CA ARG A 269 -1.40 5.28 -18.00
C ARG A 269 -1.08 4.96 -16.53
N GLY A 270 -0.86 3.69 -16.16
CA GLY A 270 -0.54 3.29 -14.79
C GLY A 270 0.87 3.66 -14.31
N PHE A 271 1.65 4.38 -15.11
CA PHE A 271 3.03 4.76 -14.79
C PHE A 271 3.31 6.23 -15.16
N ARG A 272 4.06 6.92 -14.30
CA ARG A 272 4.62 8.25 -14.55
C ARG A 272 5.87 8.48 -13.72
N GLU A 273 6.87 9.17 -14.28
CA GLU A 273 7.96 9.73 -13.47
C GLU A 273 7.51 11.04 -12.83
N LEU A 274 7.57 11.10 -11.50
CA LEU A 274 7.26 12.29 -10.72
C LEU A 274 8.54 12.99 -10.29
N THR A 275 8.69 14.27 -10.61
CA THR A 275 9.79 15.09 -10.10
C THR A 275 9.47 15.54 -8.68
N LEU A 276 10.09 14.91 -7.69
CA LEU A 276 9.88 15.21 -6.27
C LEU A 276 11.00 16.11 -5.74
N ARG A 277 10.65 17.05 -4.87
CA ARG A 277 11.58 18.02 -4.26
C ARG A 277 11.26 18.18 -2.78
N ASN A 278 12.30 18.25 -1.95
CA ASN A 278 12.12 18.64 -0.56
C ASN A 278 11.74 20.13 -0.50
N SER A 279 10.47 20.41 -0.19
CA SER A 279 9.94 21.78 -0.11
C SER A 279 10.54 22.58 1.06
N GLN A 280 11.19 21.93 2.03
CA GLN A 280 11.86 22.60 3.14
C GLN A 280 13.23 23.20 2.75
N GLU A 281 13.81 22.77 1.64
CA GLU A 281 15.15 23.18 1.21
C GLU A 281 15.10 23.81 -0.20
N GLN A 282 15.14 25.15 -0.27
CA GLN A 282 15.03 25.89 -1.54
C GLN A 282 16.07 25.51 -2.61
N ASN A 283 17.18 24.88 -2.20
CA ASN A 283 18.26 24.38 -3.07
C ASN A 283 18.37 22.85 -3.11
N SER A 284 17.41 22.10 -2.54
CA SER A 284 17.43 20.63 -2.65
C SER A 284 17.33 20.23 -4.12
N PRO A 285 18.17 19.29 -4.57
CA PRO A 285 18.04 18.71 -5.90
C PRO A 285 16.68 18.04 -6.03
N SER A 286 16.05 18.20 -7.19
CA SER A 286 14.86 17.44 -7.55
C SER A 286 15.26 16.04 -8.01
N THR A 287 14.48 15.03 -7.64
CA THR A 287 14.69 13.64 -8.07
C THR A 287 13.49 13.18 -8.88
N ASN A 288 13.74 12.54 -10.02
CA ASN A 288 12.68 11.86 -10.76
C ASN A 288 12.44 10.49 -10.11
N VAL A 289 11.20 10.26 -9.70
CA VAL A 289 10.77 9.05 -9.02
C VAL A 289 9.81 8.28 -9.91
N ALA A 290 10.24 7.11 -10.37
CA ALA A 290 9.44 6.17 -11.13
C ALA A 290 8.26 5.72 -10.28
N THR A 291 7.04 6.11 -10.67
CA THR A 291 5.83 5.92 -9.87
C THR A 291 4.78 5.13 -10.62
N SER A 292 4.30 4.04 -10.01
CA SER A 292 3.14 3.28 -10.48
C SER A 292 1.87 3.69 -9.74
N PHE A 293 0.76 3.79 -10.46
CA PHE A 293 -0.56 4.15 -9.94
C PHE A 293 -1.53 3.00 -10.13
N GLY A 294 -2.27 2.70 -9.07
CA GLY A 294 -3.38 1.75 -9.07
C GLY A 294 -4.56 2.28 -8.25
N ILE A 295 -5.75 1.80 -8.58
CA ILE A 295 -6.97 2.09 -7.86
C ILE A 295 -7.59 0.76 -7.42
N CYS A 296 -7.59 0.53 -6.10
CA CYS A 296 -8.31 -0.55 -5.41
C CYS A 296 -8.22 -1.91 -6.11
N MET A 297 -9.24 -2.26 -6.89
CA MET A 297 -9.40 -3.52 -7.63
C MET A 297 -8.26 -3.81 -8.62
N ASP A 298 -7.44 -2.82 -9.00
CA ASP A 298 -6.27 -3.04 -9.85
C ASP A 298 -5.28 -4.06 -9.29
N ILE A 299 -5.17 -4.20 -7.97
CA ILE A 299 -4.25 -5.19 -7.37
C ILE A 299 -4.82 -6.61 -7.43
N ASN A 300 -6.13 -6.79 -7.65
CA ASN A 300 -6.80 -8.09 -7.68
C ASN A 300 -6.58 -8.85 -8.99
N PRO A 301 -6.84 -10.16 -9.02
CA PRO A 301 -6.97 -10.89 -10.28
C PRO A 301 -8.09 -10.28 -11.11
N TYR A 302 -7.87 -10.10 -12.42
CA TYR A 302 -8.84 -9.51 -13.33
C TYR A 302 -10.22 -10.18 -13.19
N LYS A 303 -11.24 -9.38 -12.85
CA LYS A 303 -12.62 -9.80 -12.59
C LYS A 303 -12.79 -10.92 -11.55
N PHE A 304 -11.78 -11.14 -10.70
CA PHE A 304 -11.64 -12.32 -9.84
C PHE A 304 -11.67 -13.67 -10.60
N GLN A 305 -11.33 -13.65 -11.89
CA GLN A 305 -11.38 -14.82 -12.78
C GLN A 305 -9.98 -15.33 -13.15
N THR A 306 -8.98 -14.45 -13.21
CA THR A 306 -7.59 -14.88 -13.46
C THR A 306 -7.01 -15.56 -12.22
N PRO A 307 -5.95 -16.40 -12.39
CA PRO A 307 -5.30 -17.04 -11.26
C PRO A 307 -4.81 -16.03 -10.22
N PHE A 308 -4.91 -16.36 -8.94
CA PHE A 308 -4.38 -15.52 -7.86
C PHE A 308 -2.89 -15.20 -8.06
N THR A 309 -2.11 -16.08 -8.68
CA THR A 309 -0.69 -15.88 -8.94
C THR A 309 -0.37 -15.07 -10.21
N ALA A 310 -1.38 -14.57 -10.93
CA ALA A 310 -1.15 -13.71 -12.09
C ALA A 310 -0.49 -12.38 -11.70
N TRP A 311 -0.86 -11.84 -10.52
CA TRP A 311 -0.28 -10.64 -9.91
C TRP A 311 -0.01 -9.52 -10.92
N GLU A 312 -1.01 -9.21 -11.74
CA GLU A 312 -0.93 -8.38 -12.93
C GLU A 312 -0.31 -7.02 -12.58
N PHE A 313 -0.86 -6.35 -11.57
CA PHE A 313 -0.36 -5.05 -11.11
C PHE A 313 1.07 -5.09 -10.58
N ALA A 314 1.39 -6.04 -9.71
CA ALA A 314 2.70 -6.14 -9.10
C ALA A 314 3.81 -6.50 -10.11
N ASN A 315 3.49 -7.27 -11.16
CA ASN A 315 4.42 -7.48 -12.26
C ASN A 315 4.65 -6.17 -13.06
N ARG A 316 3.60 -5.37 -13.33
CA ARG A 316 3.77 -4.04 -13.96
C ARG A 316 4.66 -3.10 -13.14
N VAL A 317 4.58 -3.15 -11.82
CA VAL A 317 5.45 -2.38 -10.91
C VAL A 317 6.93 -2.77 -11.09
N LEU A 318 7.21 -4.07 -11.26
CA LEU A 318 8.56 -4.56 -11.54
C LEU A 318 9.04 -4.15 -12.94
N ASP A 319 8.19 -4.30 -13.95
CA ASP A 319 8.52 -3.99 -15.35
C ASP A 319 8.84 -2.51 -15.54
N SER A 320 8.09 -1.64 -14.86
CA SER A 320 8.32 -0.20 -14.83
C SER A 320 9.47 0.25 -13.91
N LYS A 321 10.07 -0.68 -13.15
CA LYS A 321 11.12 -0.41 -12.16
C LYS A 321 10.70 0.70 -11.18
N SER A 322 9.46 0.67 -10.73
CA SER A 322 8.92 1.74 -9.90
C SER A 322 9.55 1.74 -8.51
N GLN A 323 9.91 2.95 -8.06
CA GLN A 323 10.42 3.21 -6.70
C GLN A 323 9.26 3.54 -5.75
N LEU A 324 8.20 4.15 -6.26
CA LEU A 324 6.99 4.50 -5.53
C LEU A 324 5.76 3.83 -6.17
N VAL A 325 4.86 3.33 -5.34
CA VAL A 325 3.58 2.75 -5.75
C VAL A 325 2.47 3.45 -4.98
N VAL A 326 1.55 4.08 -5.69
CA VAL A 326 0.39 4.78 -5.15
C VAL A 326 -0.86 3.96 -5.41
N ILE A 327 -1.53 3.50 -4.34
CA ILE A 327 -2.78 2.75 -4.43
C ILE A 327 -3.88 3.54 -3.71
N SER A 328 -4.79 4.14 -4.48
CA SER A 328 -5.96 4.86 -4.00
C SER A 328 -7.15 3.88 -3.88
N MET A 329 -7.83 3.81 -2.74
CA MET A 329 -8.73 2.68 -2.45
C MET A 329 -10.03 3.05 -1.76
N ALA A 330 -11.10 2.34 -2.16
CA ALA A 330 -12.35 2.16 -1.43
C ALA A 330 -12.56 0.67 -1.13
N TRP A 331 -11.60 0.07 -0.41
CA TRP A 331 -11.55 -1.35 -0.13
C TRP A 331 -12.47 -1.75 1.02
N LEU A 332 -13.30 -2.75 0.75
CA LEU A 332 -14.30 -3.26 1.70
C LEU A 332 -13.67 -4.14 2.78
N THR A 333 -14.21 -4.08 3.99
CA THR A 333 -13.93 -5.11 5.00
C THR A 333 -14.83 -6.32 4.81
N SER A 334 -14.34 -7.50 5.16
CA SER A 334 -15.18 -8.69 5.29
C SER A 334 -15.79 -8.85 6.68
N LEU A 335 -15.39 -8.01 7.63
CA LEU A 335 -15.87 -8.03 9.01
C LEU A 335 -17.26 -7.41 9.11
N GLY A 336 -18.08 -7.95 10.01
CA GLY A 336 -19.30 -7.27 10.45
C GLY A 336 -18.99 -6.03 11.30
N ARG A 337 -19.99 -5.16 11.50
CA ARG A 337 -19.89 -3.96 12.34
C ARG A 337 -19.29 -4.27 13.72
N GLU A 338 -19.83 -5.27 14.41
CA GLU A 338 -19.38 -5.65 15.75
C GLU A 338 -17.91 -6.13 15.78
N GLU A 339 -17.48 -6.86 14.75
CA GLU A 339 -16.09 -7.34 14.63
C GLU A 339 -15.13 -6.20 14.31
N LEU A 340 -15.56 -5.25 13.47
CA LEU A 340 -14.80 -4.06 13.13
C LEU A 340 -14.66 -3.13 14.36
N ASP A 341 -15.72 -2.96 15.14
CA ASP A 341 -15.70 -2.20 16.39
C ASP A 341 -14.81 -2.89 17.44
N ALA A 342 -14.79 -4.23 17.44
CA ALA A 342 -13.94 -5.02 18.33
C ALA A 342 -12.43 -4.89 18.02
N LEU A 343 -12.03 -4.35 16.87
CA LEU A 343 -10.64 -3.98 16.61
C LEU A 343 -10.15 -2.85 17.53
N ALA A 344 -11.06 -2.07 18.12
CA ALA A 344 -10.75 -1.11 19.20
C ALA A 344 -9.59 -0.14 18.90
N GLY A 345 -9.53 0.39 17.68
CA GLY A 345 -8.48 1.31 17.25
C GLY A 345 -7.25 0.64 16.63
N GLU A 346 -7.32 -0.66 16.35
CA GLU A 346 -6.30 -1.41 15.61
C GLU A 346 -6.61 -1.50 14.10
N PRO A 347 -5.59 -1.73 13.25
CA PRO A 347 -5.77 -2.02 11.83
C PRO A 347 -6.43 -3.38 11.57
N GLU A 348 -7.09 -3.53 10.43
CA GLU A 348 -7.57 -4.81 9.93
C GLU A 348 -6.43 -5.58 9.25
N MET A 349 -5.70 -6.37 10.05
CA MET A 349 -4.50 -7.07 9.58
C MET A 349 -4.77 -8.10 8.48
N ASP A 350 -5.97 -8.67 8.38
CA ASP A 350 -6.34 -9.63 7.33
C ASP A 350 -6.38 -8.95 5.96
N THR A 351 -6.98 -7.76 5.87
CA THR A 351 -6.97 -6.92 4.67
C THR A 351 -5.55 -6.50 4.32
N PHE A 352 -4.75 -6.03 5.29
CA PHE A 352 -3.35 -5.68 5.04
C PHE A 352 -2.54 -6.88 4.51
N ASN A 353 -2.69 -8.05 5.13
CA ASN A 353 -2.05 -9.28 4.69
C ASN A 353 -2.43 -9.66 3.26
N TYR A 354 -3.71 -9.49 2.91
CA TYR A 354 -4.19 -9.71 1.55
C TYR A 354 -3.48 -8.78 0.57
N TRP A 355 -3.41 -7.48 0.86
CA TRP A 355 -2.69 -6.52 0.02
C TRP A 355 -1.23 -6.92 -0.18
N ILE A 356 -0.50 -7.28 0.88
CA ILE A 356 0.88 -7.76 0.78
C ILE A 356 1.00 -8.98 -0.15
N GLN A 357 0.06 -9.93 -0.09
CA GLN A 357 0.04 -11.09 -0.98
C GLN A 357 -0.19 -10.73 -2.45
N ARG A 358 -0.86 -9.61 -2.75
CA ARG A 358 -1.01 -9.11 -4.12
C ARG A 358 0.30 -8.53 -4.67
N PHE A 359 1.19 -8.08 -3.79
CA PHE A 359 2.54 -7.60 -4.12
C PHE A 359 3.63 -8.67 -3.98
N TRP A 360 3.26 -9.95 -3.96
CA TRP A 360 4.21 -11.05 -3.82
C TRP A 360 5.35 -11.07 -4.86
N PRO A 361 5.17 -10.64 -6.13
CA PRO A 361 6.30 -10.49 -7.06
C PRO A 361 7.42 -9.59 -6.54
N LEU A 362 7.12 -8.50 -5.83
CA LEU A 362 8.14 -7.59 -5.27
C LEU A 362 8.91 -8.25 -4.12
N ILE A 363 8.34 -9.28 -3.51
CA ILE A 363 8.97 -10.07 -2.44
C ILE A 363 9.83 -11.18 -3.04
N LYS A 364 9.42 -11.77 -4.18
CA LYS A 364 10.10 -12.94 -4.77
C LYS A 364 11.09 -12.62 -5.88
N LYS A 365 10.88 -11.55 -6.64
CA LYS A 365 11.70 -11.17 -7.80
C LYS A 365 12.57 -9.98 -7.45
N ARG A 366 13.78 -9.92 -8.01
CA ARG A 366 14.75 -8.86 -7.75
C ARG A 366 14.21 -7.49 -8.18
N LEU A 367 14.30 -6.48 -7.32
CA LEU A 367 14.03 -5.09 -7.67
C LEU A 367 15.17 -4.54 -8.55
N ARG A 368 14.82 -3.89 -9.67
CA ARG A 368 15.77 -3.50 -10.73
C ARG A 368 15.86 -1.99 -10.98
N HIS A 369 15.29 -1.17 -10.13
CA HIS A 369 15.46 0.29 -10.20
C HIS A 369 16.90 0.69 -9.84
N GLU A 370 17.41 1.72 -10.53
CA GLU A 370 18.83 2.09 -10.45
C GLU A 370 19.19 2.76 -9.12
N VAL A 371 18.30 3.59 -8.58
CA VAL A 371 18.48 4.33 -7.32
C VAL A 371 17.18 4.26 -6.51
N ASN A 372 17.25 4.11 -5.19
CA ASN A 372 16.08 4.18 -4.31
C ASN A 372 15.49 5.60 -4.29
N LEU A 373 14.21 5.71 -3.89
CA LEU A 373 13.49 6.99 -3.91
C LEU A 373 14.13 8.10 -3.04
N ASP A 374 14.87 7.72 -2.02
CA ASP A 374 15.47 8.56 -0.99
C ASP A 374 17.00 8.37 -0.93
N GLY A 375 17.58 7.87 -2.03
CA GLY A 375 19.02 7.64 -2.21
C GLY A 375 19.50 6.23 -1.85
N ASP A 376 20.64 5.86 -2.41
CA ASP A 376 21.32 4.60 -2.13
C ASP A 376 22.46 4.86 -1.13
N ASP A 377 22.57 4.03 -0.08
CA ASP A 377 23.81 3.84 0.66
C ASP A 377 24.41 2.46 0.34
N ALA A 378 25.72 2.29 0.54
CA ALA A 378 26.45 1.07 0.23
C ALA A 378 25.93 -0.21 0.94
N GLU A 379 25.06 -0.08 1.95
CA GLU A 379 24.47 -1.18 2.73
C GLU A 379 22.94 -1.32 2.57
N SER A 380 22.27 -0.37 1.92
CA SER A 380 20.82 -0.14 2.02
C SER A 380 19.97 -1.23 1.34
N GLY A 381 20.50 -1.85 0.29
CA GLY A 381 19.73 -2.71 -0.59
C GLY A 381 18.73 -1.92 -1.43
N LYS A 382 17.91 -2.61 -2.23
CA LYS A 382 16.87 -1.97 -3.03
C LYS A 382 15.56 -1.90 -2.26
N LYS A 383 14.81 -0.81 -2.43
CA LYS A 383 13.49 -0.66 -1.84
C LYS A 383 12.47 0.00 -2.77
N THR A 384 11.24 -0.50 -2.70
CA THR A 384 10.06 0.08 -3.35
C THR A 384 9.07 0.45 -2.27
N VAL A 385 8.68 1.72 -2.20
CA VAL A 385 7.66 2.23 -1.26
C VAL A 385 6.28 2.02 -1.86
N ILE A 386 5.34 1.54 -1.04
CA ILE A 386 3.95 1.31 -1.41
C ILE A 386 3.08 2.06 -0.42
N VAL A 387 2.17 2.87 -0.96
CA VAL A 387 1.19 3.64 -0.18
C VAL A 387 -0.20 3.08 -0.45
N PHE A 388 -0.81 2.53 0.59
CA PHE A 388 -2.21 2.14 0.61
C PHE A 388 -3.02 3.29 1.19
N ALA A 389 -3.73 4.02 0.35
CA ALA A 389 -4.61 5.12 0.72
C ALA A 389 -6.06 4.66 0.66
N ASN A 390 -6.54 4.04 1.72
CA ASN A 390 -7.87 3.47 1.78
C ASN A 390 -8.80 4.31 2.67
N ARG A 391 -10.05 4.47 2.23
CA ARG A 391 -11.08 5.10 3.04
C ARG A 391 -11.51 4.23 4.22
N ALA A 392 -12.10 4.87 5.22
CA ALA A 392 -12.81 4.23 6.31
C ALA A 392 -14.32 4.51 6.18
N GLY A 393 -15.08 4.12 7.21
CA GLY A 393 -16.50 4.43 7.34
C GLY A 393 -17.41 3.39 6.70
N GLU A 394 -18.65 3.81 6.46
CA GLU A 394 -19.69 3.00 5.83
C GLU A 394 -20.48 3.82 4.83
N GLU A 395 -21.09 3.14 3.87
CA GLU A 395 -22.05 3.73 2.95
C GLU A 395 -23.32 2.87 2.89
N PRO A 396 -24.48 3.47 2.54
CA PRO A 396 -25.70 2.70 2.31
C PRO A 396 -25.47 1.60 1.29
N GLY A 397 -25.91 0.39 1.60
CA GLY A 397 -25.98 -0.70 0.64
C GLY A 397 -27.19 -0.54 -0.30
N PRO A 398 -27.32 -1.40 -1.33
CA PRO A 398 -28.55 -1.54 -2.09
C PRO A 398 -29.79 -1.67 -1.19
N GLU A 399 -30.95 -1.22 -1.67
CA GLU A 399 -32.19 -1.26 -0.89
C GLU A 399 -32.47 -2.65 -0.33
N GLY A 400 -32.71 -2.73 0.98
CA GLY A 400 -32.94 -3.99 1.69
C GLY A 400 -31.68 -4.81 2.02
N THR A 401 -30.48 -4.26 1.84
CA THR A 401 -29.21 -4.89 2.23
C THR A 401 -28.51 -4.14 3.36
N ASN A 402 -27.52 -4.80 3.99
CA ASN A 402 -26.71 -4.17 5.02
C ASN A 402 -25.81 -3.07 4.43
N PRO A 403 -25.43 -2.06 5.23
CA PRO A 403 -24.43 -1.08 4.83
C PRO A 403 -23.13 -1.74 4.37
N VAL A 404 -22.47 -1.09 3.42
CA VAL A 404 -21.15 -1.47 2.94
C VAL A 404 -20.11 -0.85 3.88
N LEU A 405 -19.20 -1.66 4.40
CA LEU A 405 -18.18 -1.26 5.36
C LEU A 405 -16.79 -1.21 4.70
N TYR A 406 -16.00 -0.18 5.00
CA TYR A 406 -14.66 -0.02 4.47
C TYR A 406 -13.59 -0.34 5.51
N ALA A 407 -12.49 -0.95 5.06
CA ALA A 407 -11.47 -1.53 5.93
C ALA A 407 -10.51 -0.50 6.57
N GLY A 408 -10.54 0.78 6.15
CA GLY A 408 -9.53 1.77 6.53
C GLY A 408 -8.13 1.20 6.37
N THR A 409 -7.35 1.14 7.45
CA THR A 409 -6.06 0.45 7.48
C THR A 409 -5.04 1.02 6.48
N SER A 410 -5.16 2.30 6.14
CA SER A 410 -4.20 3.01 5.30
C SER A 410 -2.79 2.86 5.86
N ALA A 411 -1.83 2.55 4.99
CA ALA A 411 -0.49 2.16 5.41
C ALA A 411 0.57 2.66 4.42
N ILE A 412 1.72 3.05 4.95
CA ILE A 412 2.91 3.38 4.15
C ILE A 412 4.02 2.40 4.50
N ILE A 413 4.43 1.62 3.50
CA ILE A 413 5.40 0.54 3.65
C ILE A 413 6.51 0.61 2.61
N ALA A 414 7.61 -0.10 2.83
CA ALA A 414 8.59 -0.41 1.81
C ALA A 414 8.91 -1.90 1.79
N VAL A 415 8.89 -2.51 0.60
CA VAL A 415 9.52 -3.81 0.37
C VAL A 415 10.99 -3.57 0.13
N THR A 416 11.84 -4.12 0.98
CA THR A 416 13.30 -3.96 0.93
C THR A 416 13.98 -5.28 0.62
N GLN A 417 15.02 -5.25 -0.22
CA GLN A 417 15.80 -6.40 -0.65
C GLN A 417 17.27 -6.11 -0.45
N ARG A 418 17.93 -6.87 0.42
CA ARG A 418 19.38 -6.79 0.63
C ARG A 418 20.06 -8.03 0.06
N PRO A 419 21.13 -7.88 -0.73
CA PRO A 419 21.93 -9.04 -1.13
C PRO A 419 22.42 -9.79 0.11
N ARG A 420 22.26 -11.11 0.17
CA ARG A 420 22.90 -11.91 1.23
C ARG A 420 24.40 -11.82 1.06
N ARG A 421 25.11 -11.40 2.11
CA ARG A 421 26.57 -11.56 2.16
C ARG A 421 26.87 -13.07 2.24
N PRO A 422 27.89 -13.58 1.53
CA PRO A 422 28.40 -14.92 1.78
C PRO A 422 28.77 -15.01 3.26
N SER A 423 28.37 -16.08 3.95
CA SER A 423 28.79 -16.32 5.33
C SER A 423 30.32 -16.32 5.40
N ALA A 424 30.87 -15.60 6.37
CA ALA A 424 32.33 -15.56 6.62
C ALA A 424 32.88 -16.94 7.03
N ASP A 425 32.00 -17.86 7.42
CA ASP A 425 32.31 -19.27 7.57
C ASP A 425 32.04 -19.96 6.23
N GLY A 426 33.11 -20.37 5.55
CA GLY A 426 33.10 -21.12 4.29
C GLY A 426 32.53 -22.53 4.41
N GLU A 427 31.42 -22.70 5.12
CA GLU A 427 30.59 -23.89 5.01
C GLU A 427 29.60 -23.68 3.88
N THR A 428 30.01 -24.07 2.68
CA THR A 428 29.07 -24.56 1.67
C THR A 428 28.25 -25.67 2.34
N SER A 429 27.04 -25.35 2.81
CA SER A 429 26.13 -26.37 3.28
C SER A 429 25.93 -27.37 2.14
N ALA A 430 26.29 -28.63 2.38
CA ALA A 430 26.23 -29.74 1.43
C ALA A 430 24.79 -30.13 1.01
N ALA A 431 23.84 -29.19 1.05
CA ALA A 431 22.45 -29.37 0.67
C ALA A 431 22.17 -28.94 -0.79
N ASP A 432 23.15 -28.38 -1.51
CA ASP A 432 22.96 -27.88 -2.89
C ASP A 432 23.52 -28.81 -3.98
N LYS A 433 23.72 -30.09 -3.65
CA LYS A 433 23.99 -31.15 -4.63
C LYS A 433 22.97 -32.26 -4.48
N GLY A 434 21.85 -32.16 -5.18
CA GLY A 434 20.88 -33.25 -5.25
C GLY A 434 19.61 -32.92 -6.00
N SER A 435 19.66 -33.02 -7.33
CA SER A 435 18.67 -33.73 -8.17
C SER A 435 18.61 -33.08 -9.56
N GLY A 436 19.53 -33.48 -10.43
CA GLY A 436 19.26 -33.52 -11.85
C GLY A 436 18.39 -34.74 -12.13
N ASN A 437 17.14 -34.52 -12.53
CA ASN A 437 16.42 -35.28 -13.56
C ASN A 437 14.96 -34.81 -13.69
N GLY A 438 14.59 -34.43 -14.92
CA GLY A 438 13.26 -34.71 -15.48
C GLY A 438 12.22 -33.58 -15.47
N SER A 439 12.20 -32.82 -16.57
CA SER A 439 11.02 -32.32 -17.31
C SER A 439 9.86 -31.65 -16.54
N ASP A 440 9.74 -30.33 -16.66
CA ASP A 440 8.80 -29.72 -17.62
C ASP A 440 9.12 -28.23 -17.79
N GLU A 441 8.85 -27.74 -19.00
CA GLU A 441 9.30 -26.48 -19.58
C GLU A 441 8.69 -25.25 -18.90
N ASP A 442 9.55 -24.39 -18.34
CA ASP A 442 9.26 -22.96 -18.14
C ASP A 442 10.38 -22.16 -18.83
N GLU A 443 10.17 -21.86 -20.11
CA GLU A 443 10.96 -20.89 -20.87
C GLU A 443 10.65 -19.46 -20.37
N SER A 444 11.27 -19.08 -19.25
CA SER A 444 11.74 -17.70 -19.05
C SER A 444 12.92 -17.73 -18.08
N GLY A 445 14.12 -17.72 -18.65
CA GLY A 445 15.35 -17.79 -17.90
C GLY A 445 15.58 -16.55 -17.04
N ASP A 446 15.26 -16.62 -15.75
CA ASP A 446 15.85 -15.77 -14.73
C ASP A 446 16.80 -16.63 -13.88
N LYS A 447 18.00 -16.89 -14.43
CA LYS A 447 19.12 -17.56 -13.73
C LYS A 447 19.75 -16.70 -12.61
N ASP A 448 19.11 -15.59 -12.24
CA ASP A 448 19.68 -14.52 -11.41
C ASP A 448 19.05 -14.40 -10.01
N ALA A 449 18.36 -15.45 -9.55
CA ALA A 449 17.81 -15.53 -8.19
C ALA A 449 18.92 -15.77 -7.14
N SER A 450 19.86 -14.84 -7.01
CA SER A 450 20.62 -14.72 -5.77
C SER A 450 19.62 -14.54 -4.62
N PRO A 451 19.72 -15.30 -3.51
CA PRO A 451 18.76 -15.17 -2.43
C PRO A 451 19.02 -13.85 -1.70
N PHE A 452 18.23 -12.83 -1.98
CA PHE A 452 18.21 -11.59 -1.21
C PHE A 452 17.37 -11.77 0.05
N ASP A 453 17.76 -11.09 1.13
CA ASP A 453 16.95 -10.98 2.34
C ASP A 453 15.89 -9.91 2.14
N VAL A 454 14.62 -10.28 2.38
CA VAL A 454 13.47 -9.40 2.21
C VAL A 454 12.92 -8.99 3.57
N LYS A 455 12.66 -7.69 3.72
CA LYS A 455 11.91 -7.14 4.85
C LYS A 455 10.87 -6.15 4.33
N ILE A 456 9.73 -6.10 4.98
CA ILE A 456 8.74 -5.05 4.76
C ILE A 456 8.83 -4.08 5.93
N LEU A 457 9.22 -2.85 5.64
CA LEU A 457 9.25 -1.77 6.62
C LEU A 457 7.90 -1.07 6.59
N CYS A 458 7.32 -0.74 7.74
CA CYS A 458 6.08 0.01 7.84
C CYS A 458 6.29 1.19 8.79
N TRP A 459 6.24 2.40 8.23
CA TRP A 459 6.41 3.64 8.99
C TRP A 459 5.14 4.00 9.73
N ASP A 460 3.99 3.74 9.12
CA ASP A 460 2.70 4.06 9.71
C ASP A 460 1.60 3.21 9.12
N MET A 461 0.61 2.92 9.96
CA MET A 461 -0.58 2.15 9.64
C MET A 461 -1.71 2.66 10.52
N MET A 462 -2.83 3.01 9.91
CA MET A 462 -3.99 3.53 10.64
C MET A 462 -4.89 2.42 11.14
N ALA A 463 -5.64 2.71 12.20
CA ALA A 463 -6.74 1.87 12.64
C ALA A 463 -7.76 1.68 11.51
N ALA A 464 -8.54 0.60 11.52
CA ALA A 464 -9.54 0.33 10.50
C ALA A 464 -10.66 1.39 10.45
N THR A 465 -11.06 1.93 11.61
CA THR A 465 -12.22 2.83 11.73
C THR A 465 -11.86 4.30 12.01
N ALA A 466 -10.57 4.61 12.23
CA ALA A 466 -10.16 5.98 12.55
C ALA A 466 -10.08 6.85 11.30
N GLU A 467 -10.30 8.15 11.47
CA GLU A 467 -9.99 9.17 10.47
C GLU A 467 -8.73 9.95 10.86
N GLY A 468 -7.97 10.43 9.89
CA GLY A 468 -6.73 11.17 10.13
C GLY A 468 -5.67 10.94 9.07
N ILE A 469 -4.42 11.26 9.44
CA ILE A 469 -3.28 11.22 8.52
C ILE A 469 -2.38 10.03 8.86
N CYS A 470 -2.11 9.20 7.86
CA CYS A 470 -1.03 8.22 7.86
C CYS A 470 0.21 8.88 7.24
N PHE A 471 1.35 8.86 7.93
CA PHE A 471 2.52 9.64 7.55
C PHE A 471 3.82 8.84 7.69
N ALA A 472 4.69 8.95 6.69
CA ALA A 472 6.02 8.39 6.70
C ALA A 472 7.07 9.45 6.40
N ASP A 473 8.14 9.42 7.17
CA ASP A 473 9.43 10.03 6.85
C ASP A 473 10.41 8.87 6.71
N THR A 474 10.98 8.67 5.52
CA THR A 474 11.82 7.51 5.23
C THR A 474 13.17 7.54 5.94
N THR A 475 13.56 8.67 6.54
CA THR A 475 14.76 8.76 7.39
C THR A 475 14.49 8.30 8.83
N MET A 476 13.22 8.29 9.24
CA MET A 476 12.83 7.79 10.54
C MET A 476 12.81 6.26 10.57
N ASP A 477 13.00 5.73 11.78
CA ASP A 477 12.84 4.31 12.03
C ASP A 477 11.40 3.84 11.74
N PRO A 478 11.22 2.72 11.01
CA PRO A 478 9.90 2.17 10.80
C PRO A 478 9.30 1.69 12.13
N LYS A 479 8.00 1.96 12.33
CA LYS A 479 7.26 1.50 13.51
C LYS A 479 7.17 -0.01 13.58
N MET A 480 7.00 -0.66 12.44
CA MET A 480 6.92 -2.12 12.31
C MET A 480 7.85 -2.63 11.22
N VAL A 481 8.41 -3.81 11.45
CA VAL A 481 9.20 -4.53 10.46
C VAL A 481 8.66 -5.95 10.35
N PHE A 482 8.29 -6.34 9.14
CA PHE A 482 7.80 -7.68 8.85
C PHE A 482 8.89 -8.48 8.12
N GLY A 483 9.20 -9.66 8.66
CA GLY A 483 10.12 -10.62 8.05
C GLY A 483 9.39 -11.83 7.47
N LEU A 484 9.99 -12.45 6.46
CA LEU A 484 9.55 -13.74 5.96
C LEU A 484 10.01 -14.86 6.90
N VAL A 485 9.09 -15.73 7.31
CA VAL A 485 9.42 -16.91 8.13
C VAL A 485 9.18 -18.16 7.29
N LYS A 486 10.21 -19.02 7.16
CA LYS A 486 10.06 -20.33 6.51
C LYS A 486 9.11 -21.19 7.33
N ALA A 487 8.17 -21.85 6.67
CA ALA A 487 7.30 -22.80 7.35
C ALA A 487 8.11 -23.97 7.94
N SER A 488 7.94 -24.21 9.24
CA SER A 488 8.36 -25.46 9.87
C SER A 488 7.54 -26.59 9.24
N ARG A 489 8.23 -27.58 8.68
CA ARG A 489 7.62 -28.78 8.09
C ARG A 489 6.84 -29.58 9.11
#